data_AF-A0A024G7N6-F1
#
_entry.id   AF-A0A024G7N6-F1
#
_cell.length_a   1.000
_cell.length_b   1.000
_cell.length_c   1.000
_cell.angle_alpha   90.00
_cell.angle_beta   90.00
_cell.angle_gamma   90.00
#
_symmetry.space_group_name_H-M   'P 1'
#
loop_
_entity.id
_entity.type
_entity.pdbx_description
1 polymer ?
#
loop_
_entity_poly.entity_id
_entity_poly.type
_entity_poly.pdbx_seq_one_letter_code
_entity_poly.pdbx_strand_id
1 'polypeptide(L)'
;MRWLHSLDISFREIQNPIYIDEHEREDVVAYHQTFLKQMRKYEERLQVVEGLDGSDENVRVSWPVEELRPLILVTHDESPFAFHDGLKRLWLPAGEQPLRKRGQGRSIHVSEFLSDVGGRLELDDEKKLQYPNLPAEACVLVHQGAQHDDWWKAEDLLKQVKERAIPISKAQSPGKQALFAFDYATRHCAVAPEANFRT
;
A
#
# COMPACT_ATOMS: atom_id res chain seq x y z
N MET A 1 1.00 -35.18 -14.34
CA MET A 1 2.05 -34.37 -15.00
C MET A 1 2.87 -35.12 -16.08
N ARG A 2 2.92 -36.47 -16.14
CA ARG A 2 3.79 -37.19 -17.11
C ARG A 2 3.44 -36.99 -18.60
N TRP A 3 2.18 -36.69 -18.94
CA TRP A 3 1.74 -36.58 -20.34
C TRP A 3 2.13 -35.27 -21.04
N LEU A 4 2.35 -34.18 -20.28
CA LEU A 4 2.82 -32.90 -20.86
C LEU A 4 4.28 -32.98 -21.31
N HIS A 5 5.10 -33.72 -20.56
CA HIS A 5 6.48 -33.98 -20.93
C HIS A 5 6.59 -34.86 -22.19
N SER A 6 5.65 -35.79 -22.43
CA SER A 6 5.62 -36.57 -23.68
C SER A 6 5.17 -35.77 -24.91
N LEU A 7 4.67 -34.54 -24.71
CA LEU A 7 4.31 -33.60 -25.77
C LEU A 7 5.35 -32.48 -25.95
N ASP A 8 6.53 -32.60 -25.32
CA ASP A 8 7.57 -31.56 -25.27
C ASP A 8 7.06 -30.20 -24.74
N ILE A 9 6.03 -30.22 -23.90
CA ILE A 9 5.49 -29.03 -23.25
C ILE A 9 6.17 -28.87 -21.89
N SER A 10 6.82 -27.72 -21.68
CA SER A 10 7.59 -27.42 -20.47
C SER A 10 7.07 -26.17 -19.78
N PHE A 11 7.09 -26.18 -18.45
CA PHE A 11 6.72 -25.01 -17.64
C PHE A 11 7.88 -24.03 -17.63
N ARG A 12 7.67 -22.82 -18.16
CA ARG A 12 8.70 -21.80 -18.29
C ARG A 12 8.24 -20.48 -17.68
N GLU A 13 9.18 -19.79 -17.06
CA GLU A 13 9.00 -18.43 -16.60
C GLU A 13 9.49 -17.46 -17.69
N ILE A 14 8.63 -16.51 -18.07
CA ILE A 14 8.98 -15.43 -18.98
C ILE A 14 9.67 -14.36 -18.15
N GLN A 15 10.98 -14.21 -18.35
CA GLN A 15 11.77 -13.22 -17.63
C GLN A 15 11.54 -11.82 -18.21
N ASN A 16 10.97 -10.94 -17.39
CA ASN A 16 11.09 -9.50 -17.56
C ASN A 16 12.42 -9.05 -16.92
N PRO A 17 13.05 -7.95 -17.37
CA PRO A 17 14.25 -7.43 -16.73
C PRO A 17 13.98 -7.18 -15.24
N ILE A 18 14.90 -7.68 -14.42
CA ILE A 18 14.84 -7.71 -12.96
C ILE A 18 14.99 -6.28 -12.44
N TYR A 19 14.06 -5.85 -11.59
CA TYR A 19 14.28 -4.69 -10.71
C TYR A 19 15.38 -5.10 -9.72
N ILE A 20 16.51 -4.41 -9.77
CA ILE A 20 17.60 -4.63 -8.82
C ILE A 20 17.24 -3.86 -7.56
N ASP A 21 17.00 -4.61 -6.49
CA ASP A 21 16.70 -4.04 -5.19
C ASP A 21 17.95 -3.34 -4.64
N GLU A 22 17.88 -2.01 -4.54
CA GLU A 22 18.97 -1.18 -4.00
C GLU A 22 18.93 -1.08 -2.47
N HIS A 23 18.10 -1.89 -1.79
CA HIS A 23 17.96 -1.88 -0.33
C HIS A 23 19.27 -2.09 0.43
N GLU A 24 20.24 -2.78 -0.16
CA GLU A 24 21.54 -3.09 0.47
C GLU A 24 22.58 -1.97 0.35
N ARG A 25 22.27 -0.85 -0.33
CA ARG A 25 23.21 0.28 -0.38
C ARG A 25 23.49 0.83 1.01
N GLU A 26 24.74 1.20 1.26
CA GLU A 26 25.19 1.66 2.59
C GLU A 26 24.39 2.85 3.12
N ASP A 27 24.01 3.80 2.25
CA ASP A 27 23.20 4.96 2.61
C ASP A 27 21.76 4.57 3.01
N VAL A 28 21.16 3.62 2.29
CA VAL A 28 19.83 3.08 2.60
C VAL A 28 19.85 2.33 3.94
N VAL A 29 20.87 1.49 4.17
CA VAL A 29 21.04 0.76 5.44
C VAL A 29 21.23 1.73 6.61
N ALA A 30 22.04 2.77 6.45
CA ALA A 30 22.25 3.79 7.47
C ALA A 30 20.96 4.58 7.80
N TYR A 31 20.19 4.93 6.77
CA TYR A 31 18.88 5.56 6.94
C TYR A 31 17.91 4.63 7.67
N HIS A 32 17.86 3.36 7.30
CA HIS A 32 16.99 2.36 7.92
C HIS A 32 17.25 2.24 9.43
N GLN A 33 18.51 2.25 9.88
CA GLN A 33 18.83 2.27 11.30
C GLN A 33 18.29 3.51 12.03
N THR A 34 18.28 4.66 11.37
CA THR A 34 17.70 5.90 11.91
C THR A 34 16.18 5.83 11.98
N PHE A 35 15.55 5.34 10.91
CA PHE A 35 14.11 5.10 10.85
C PHE A 35 13.63 4.17 11.96
N LEU A 36 14.29 3.02 12.18
CA LEU A 36 13.92 2.08 13.25
C LEU A 36 14.00 2.72 14.64
N LYS A 37 15.00 3.57 14.90
CA LYS A 37 15.10 4.31 16.17
C LYS A 37 13.94 5.29 16.36
N GLN A 38 13.43 5.89 15.28
CA GLN A 38 12.25 6.76 15.34
C GLN A 38 10.98 5.93 15.55
N MET A 39 10.82 4.83 14.83
CA MET A 39 9.66 3.94 14.93
C MET A 39 9.46 3.38 16.34
N ARG A 40 10.54 3.02 17.06
CA ARG A 40 10.43 2.58 18.47
C ARG A 40 9.72 3.59 19.38
N LYS A 41 9.86 4.89 19.12
CA LYS A 41 9.18 5.93 19.92
C LYS A 41 7.67 5.95 19.68
N TYR A 42 7.24 5.53 18.49
CA TYR A 42 5.83 5.41 18.16
C TYR A 42 5.25 4.09 18.63
N GLU A 43 6.05 3.01 18.62
CA GLU A 43 5.69 1.67 19.07
C GLU A 43 5.15 1.65 20.50
N GLU A 44 5.71 2.46 21.41
CA GLU A 44 5.22 2.64 22.78
C GLU A 44 3.75 3.12 22.87
N ARG A 45 3.22 3.70 21.79
CA ARG A 45 1.85 4.22 21.70
C ARG A 45 0.97 3.42 20.74
N LEU A 46 1.50 2.42 20.05
CA LEU A 46 0.73 1.52 19.18
C LEU A 46 0.09 0.42 20.01
N GLN A 47 -0.89 -0.27 19.42
CA GLN A 47 -1.44 -1.49 20.02
C GLN A 47 -0.39 -2.60 20.02
N VAL A 48 -0.40 -3.42 21.07
CA VAL A 48 0.36 -4.68 21.10
C VAL A 48 -0.61 -5.81 20.79
N VAL A 49 -0.26 -6.61 19.77
CA VAL A 49 -1.03 -7.79 19.38
C VAL A 49 -0.23 -9.04 19.75
N GLU A 50 -0.75 -9.81 20.69
CA GLU A 50 -0.18 -11.09 21.12
C GLU A 50 -0.97 -12.25 20.52
N GLY A 51 -0.32 -13.41 20.34
CA GLY A 51 -1.01 -14.63 19.90
C GLY A 51 -1.29 -14.73 18.40
N LEU A 52 -0.59 -13.94 17.58
CA LEU A 52 -0.56 -14.11 16.11
C LEU A 52 0.25 -15.36 15.74
N ASP A 53 -0.28 -16.55 16.04
CA ASP A 53 0.31 -17.85 15.67
C ASP A 53 -0.39 -18.51 14.48
N GLY A 54 -1.25 -17.76 13.79
CA GLY A 54 -2.08 -18.25 12.68
C GLY A 54 -3.42 -18.83 13.12
N SER A 55 -3.72 -18.84 14.42
CA SER A 55 -5.05 -19.11 14.97
C SER A 55 -5.64 -17.86 15.63
N ASP A 56 -6.86 -17.47 15.26
CA ASP A 56 -7.51 -16.28 15.81
C ASP A 56 -7.96 -16.48 17.27
N GLU A 57 -7.94 -17.72 17.78
CA GLU A 57 -8.47 -18.09 19.09
C GLU A 57 -7.69 -17.51 20.28
N ASN A 58 -6.42 -17.11 20.06
CA ASN A 58 -5.55 -16.58 21.11
C ASN A 58 -5.11 -15.13 20.90
N VAL A 59 -5.69 -14.44 19.91
CA VAL A 59 -5.30 -13.06 19.60
C VAL A 59 -5.75 -12.12 20.72
N ARG A 60 -4.79 -11.43 21.35
CA ARG A 60 -5.06 -10.43 22.38
C ARG A 60 -4.51 -9.09 21.93
N VAL A 61 -5.36 -8.07 22.01
CA VAL A 61 -4.99 -6.70 21.69
C VAL A 61 -4.97 -5.88 22.98
N SER A 62 -3.83 -5.31 23.32
CA SER A 62 -3.69 -4.37 24.43
C SER A 62 -3.29 -2.99 23.93
N TRP A 63 -3.94 -1.96 24.47
CA TRP A 63 -3.63 -0.57 24.18
C TRP A 63 -2.68 0.00 25.23
N PRO A 64 -1.88 1.04 24.88
CA PRO A 64 -1.01 1.70 25.83
C PRO A 64 -1.80 2.37 26.98
N VAL A 65 -1.09 2.67 28.07
CA VAL A 65 -1.64 3.32 29.27
C VAL A 65 -2.29 4.67 28.96
N GLU A 66 -3.28 5.04 29.79
CA GLU A 66 -4.24 6.13 29.54
C GLU A 66 -3.61 7.52 29.42
N GLU A 67 -2.40 7.72 29.97
CA GLU A 67 -1.67 8.99 29.89
C GLU A 67 -1.12 9.27 28.48
N LEU A 68 -1.07 8.27 27.60
CA LEU A 68 -0.61 8.39 26.22
C LEU A 68 -1.78 8.30 25.25
N ARG A 69 -1.92 9.30 24.37
CA ARG A 69 -2.88 9.22 23.27
C ARG A 69 -2.48 8.08 22.32
N PRO A 70 -3.29 7.02 22.16
CA PRO A 70 -2.91 5.88 21.34
C PRO A 70 -2.73 6.27 19.87
N LEU A 71 -1.79 5.61 19.21
CA LEU A 71 -1.54 5.72 17.78
C LEU A 71 -2.21 4.57 17.03
N ILE A 72 -2.71 4.87 15.83
CA ILE A 72 -3.11 3.88 14.82
C ILE A 72 -2.17 4.05 13.65
N LEU A 73 -1.46 2.99 13.29
CA LEU A 73 -0.60 3.01 12.12
C LEU A 73 -1.47 2.90 10.87
N VAL A 74 -1.34 3.86 9.98
CA VAL A 74 -2.00 3.85 8.67
C VAL A 74 -0.92 3.86 7.60
N THR A 75 -0.79 2.76 6.87
CA THR A 75 0.15 2.61 5.76
C THR A 75 -0.54 2.92 4.44
N HIS A 76 0.22 3.47 3.49
CA HIS A 76 -0.23 3.77 2.14
C HIS A 76 0.70 3.08 1.13
N ASP A 77 0.11 2.60 0.04
CA ASP A 77 0.88 2.13 -1.12
C ASP A 77 0.08 2.30 -2.42
N GLU A 78 0.81 2.29 -3.54
CA GLU A 78 0.28 2.45 -4.89
C GLU A 78 0.62 1.22 -5.73
N SER A 79 -0.38 0.65 -6.40
CA SER A 79 -0.19 -0.53 -7.25
C SER A 79 -0.82 -0.34 -8.64
N PRO A 80 -0.01 -0.40 -9.72
CA PRO A 80 -0.53 -0.41 -11.08
C PRO A 80 -0.89 -1.83 -11.50
N PHE A 81 -2.09 -1.98 -12.07
CA PHE A 81 -2.59 -3.21 -12.66
C PHE A 81 -2.82 -2.97 -14.15
N ALA A 82 -2.00 -3.59 -15.00
CA ALA A 82 -2.12 -3.46 -16.43
C ALA A 82 -2.95 -4.60 -17.03
N PHE A 83 -3.74 -4.30 -18.07
CA PHE A 83 -4.55 -5.29 -18.78
C PHE A 83 -3.71 -6.40 -19.41
N HIS A 84 -2.46 -6.10 -19.78
CA HIS A 84 -1.52 -7.09 -20.31
C HIS A 84 -0.62 -7.73 -19.24
N ASP A 85 -0.90 -7.54 -17.93
CA ASP A 85 -0.24 -8.30 -16.85
C ASP A 85 -0.75 -9.75 -16.84
N GLY A 86 -0.31 -10.50 -17.85
CA GLY A 86 -0.61 -11.93 -18.00
C GLY A 86 0.29 -12.79 -17.12
N LEU A 87 -0.10 -14.08 -17.00
CA LEU A 87 0.67 -15.09 -16.27
C LEU A 87 2.14 -15.10 -16.71
N LYS A 88 3.05 -14.87 -15.75
CA LYS A 88 4.50 -14.92 -15.97
C LYS A 88 5.03 -16.33 -16.21
N ARG A 89 4.22 -17.34 -15.88
CA ARG A 89 4.55 -18.76 -16.03
C ARG A 89 3.51 -19.45 -16.90
N LEU A 90 3.98 -20.11 -17.95
CA LEU A 90 3.14 -20.77 -18.94
C LEU A 90 3.72 -22.14 -19.27
N TRP A 91 2.84 -23.08 -19.59
CA TRP A 91 3.24 -24.34 -20.23
C TRP A 91 3.36 -24.08 -21.73
N LEU A 92 4.58 -24.19 -22.27
CA LEU A 92 4.89 -23.86 -23.65
C LEU A 92 5.52 -25.07 -24.37
N PRO A 93 5.09 -25.38 -25.61
CA PRO A 93 5.80 -26.31 -26.47
C PRO A 93 7.26 -25.90 -26.68
N ALA A 94 8.15 -26.87 -26.88
CA ALA A 94 9.56 -26.59 -27.15
C ALA A 94 9.73 -25.73 -28.40
N GLY A 95 10.38 -24.56 -28.24
CA GLY A 95 10.69 -23.64 -29.34
C GLY A 95 9.64 -22.54 -29.57
N GLU A 96 8.49 -22.60 -28.90
CA GLU A 96 7.48 -21.54 -29.00
C GLU A 96 7.71 -20.42 -27.99
N GLN A 97 7.49 -19.18 -28.44
CA GLN A 97 7.41 -18.01 -27.58
C GLN A 97 6.04 -17.35 -27.75
N PRO A 98 5.27 -17.17 -26.67
CA PRO A 98 3.98 -16.50 -26.76
C PRO A 98 4.20 -15.04 -27.14
N LEU A 99 3.64 -14.61 -28.26
CA LEU A 99 3.61 -13.21 -28.65
C LEU A 99 2.71 -12.45 -27.68
N ARG A 100 3.32 -11.64 -26.82
CA ARG A 100 2.57 -10.68 -25.99
C ARG A 100 2.33 -9.40 -26.78
N LYS A 101 1.14 -8.83 -26.63
CA LYS A 101 0.86 -7.49 -27.17
C LYS A 101 1.89 -6.52 -26.62
N ARG A 102 2.47 -5.71 -27.49
CA ARG A 102 3.46 -4.69 -27.11
C ARG A 102 2.79 -3.63 -26.25
N GLY A 103 3.44 -3.26 -25.14
CA GLY A 103 2.92 -2.29 -24.18
C GLY A 103 1.97 -2.90 -23.14
N GLN A 104 1.71 -2.17 -22.07
CA GLN A 104 0.91 -2.66 -20.93
C GLN A 104 -0.61 -2.70 -21.19
N GLY A 105 -1.09 -2.12 -22.30
CA GLY A 105 -2.52 -1.94 -22.52
C GLY A 105 -3.10 -0.86 -21.61
N ARG A 106 -4.39 -0.91 -21.31
CA ARG A 106 -5.02 -0.03 -20.29
C ARG A 106 -4.53 -0.46 -18.92
N SER A 107 -4.20 0.50 -18.05
CA SER A 107 -3.85 0.23 -16.66
C SER A 107 -4.80 0.93 -15.70
N ILE A 108 -5.01 0.31 -14.55
CA ILE A 108 -5.68 0.88 -13.39
C ILE A 108 -4.61 1.05 -12.33
N HIS A 109 -4.42 2.27 -11.85
CA HIS A 109 -3.57 2.55 -10.70
C HIS A 109 -4.46 2.61 -9.47
N VAL A 110 -4.14 1.82 -8.46
CA VAL A 110 -4.88 1.78 -7.19
C VAL A 110 -4.02 2.46 -6.14
N SER A 111 -4.57 3.45 -5.46
CA SER A 111 -3.96 4.11 -4.31
C SER A 111 -4.80 3.83 -3.07
N GLU A 112 -4.26 3.12 -2.09
CA GLU A 112 -5.03 2.58 -0.96
C GLU A 112 -4.36 2.82 0.39
N PHE A 113 -5.18 2.97 1.43
CA PHE A 113 -4.72 3.08 2.82
C PHE A 113 -5.19 1.88 3.64
N LEU A 114 -4.27 1.30 4.41
CA LEU A 114 -4.54 0.23 5.36
C LEU A 114 -4.19 0.69 6.77
N SER A 115 -5.01 0.31 7.74
CA SER A 115 -4.78 0.49 9.17
C SER A 115 -4.47 -0.86 9.82
N ASP A 116 -3.58 -0.84 10.80
CA ASP A 116 -3.22 -2.00 11.61
C ASP A 116 -4.36 -2.54 12.50
N VAL A 117 -5.39 -1.72 12.72
CA VAL A 117 -6.57 -2.07 13.53
C VAL A 117 -7.75 -2.53 12.66
N GLY A 118 -8.03 -1.80 11.57
CA GLY A 118 -9.28 -1.89 10.82
C GLY A 118 -9.13 -2.40 9.39
N GLY A 119 -7.92 -2.77 8.96
CA GLY A 119 -7.67 -3.11 7.56
C GLY A 119 -7.88 -1.89 6.67
N ARG A 120 -8.67 -2.02 5.60
CA ARG A 120 -8.92 -0.91 4.66
C ARG A 120 -9.50 0.32 5.36
N LEU A 121 -9.02 1.50 4.97
CA LEU A 121 -9.50 2.76 5.53
C LEU A 121 -10.84 3.16 4.89
N GLU A 122 -11.92 2.56 5.41
CA GLU A 122 -13.30 2.76 4.96
C GLU A 122 -14.28 2.92 6.13
N LEU A 123 -15.34 3.70 5.96
CA LEU A 123 -16.39 3.82 6.94
C LEU A 123 -17.27 2.56 6.91
N ASP A 124 -17.63 2.06 8.09
CA ASP A 124 -18.72 1.08 8.22
C ASP A 124 -20.09 1.76 7.97
N ASP A 125 -21.15 0.96 7.85
CA ASP A 125 -22.47 1.48 7.49
C ASP A 125 -23.05 2.44 8.55
N GLU A 126 -22.75 2.22 9.83
CA GLU A 126 -23.15 3.12 10.91
C GLU A 126 -22.46 4.48 10.79
N LYS A 127 -21.14 4.49 10.55
CA LYS A 127 -20.37 5.72 10.35
C LYS A 127 -20.71 6.44 9.06
N LYS A 128 -21.10 5.73 7.99
CA LYS A 128 -21.62 6.37 6.76
C LYS A 128 -22.91 7.15 7.06
N LEU A 129 -23.79 6.60 7.90
CA LEU A 129 -25.01 7.30 8.33
C LEU A 129 -24.69 8.48 9.26
N GLN A 130 -23.71 8.33 10.16
CA GLN A 130 -23.29 9.38 11.08
C GLN A 130 -22.54 10.53 10.38
N TYR A 131 -21.76 10.22 9.35
CA TYR A 131 -20.90 11.15 8.62
C TYR A 131 -21.21 11.12 7.11
N PRO A 132 -22.43 11.50 6.68
CA PRO A 132 -22.86 11.33 5.29
C PRO A 132 -22.10 12.20 4.27
N ASN A 133 -21.40 13.23 4.76
CA ASN A 133 -20.59 14.13 3.93
C ASN A 133 -19.14 13.64 3.76
N LEU A 134 -18.73 12.59 4.47
CA LEU A 134 -17.40 12.01 4.32
C LEU A 134 -17.39 10.98 3.18
N PRO A 135 -16.26 10.83 2.48
CA PRO A 135 -16.08 9.71 1.56
C PRO A 135 -16.21 8.38 2.30
N ALA A 136 -16.84 7.39 1.65
CA ALA A 136 -17.02 6.06 2.23
C ALA A 136 -15.69 5.30 2.37
N GLU A 137 -14.75 5.50 1.44
CA GLU A 137 -13.44 4.86 1.45
C GLU A 137 -12.33 5.84 1.02
N ALA A 138 -11.12 5.59 1.54
CA ALA A 138 -9.93 6.36 1.20
C ALA A 138 -9.36 5.99 -0.17
N CYS A 139 -9.67 4.79 -0.68
CA CYS A 139 -9.20 4.27 -1.95
C CYS A 139 -9.48 5.21 -3.13
N VAL A 140 -8.51 5.34 -4.03
CA VAL A 140 -8.66 6.05 -5.30
C VAL A 140 -8.20 5.14 -6.44
N LEU A 141 -9.08 4.97 -7.43
CA LEU A 141 -8.77 4.30 -8.68
C LEU A 141 -8.48 5.34 -9.75
N VAL A 142 -7.31 5.25 -10.38
CA VAL A 142 -6.88 6.15 -11.46
C VAL A 142 -6.80 5.32 -12.74
N HIS A 143 -7.51 5.75 -13.77
CA HIS A 143 -7.48 5.09 -15.06
C HIS A 143 -6.49 5.81 -15.97
N GLN A 144 -5.37 5.17 -16.35
CA GLN A 144 -4.35 5.81 -17.18
C GLN A 144 -4.52 5.44 -18.66
N GLY A 145 -4.37 6.41 -19.58
CA GLY A 145 -4.38 6.18 -21.03
C GLY A 145 -4.68 7.43 -21.89
N ALA A 146 -4.51 7.32 -23.22
CA ALA A 146 -4.56 8.43 -24.18
C ALA A 146 -5.89 9.23 -24.28
N GLN A 147 -6.91 8.86 -23.51
CA GLN A 147 -8.20 9.56 -23.40
C GLN A 147 -8.69 9.60 -21.92
N HIS A 148 -7.79 9.46 -20.97
CA HIS A 148 -8.09 9.32 -19.54
C HIS A 148 -7.21 10.20 -18.66
N ASP A 149 -7.37 10.07 -17.35
CA ASP A 149 -6.75 10.91 -16.32
C ASP A 149 -5.24 11.05 -16.53
N ASP A 150 -4.74 12.24 -16.18
CA ASP A 150 -3.32 12.52 -16.13
C ASP A 150 -2.60 11.51 -15.20
N TRP A 151 -1.30 11.37 -15.40
CA TRP A 151 -0.44 10.63 -14.48
C TRP A 151 -0.67 11.06 -13.04
N TRP A 152 -0.76 10.10 -12.12
CA TRP A 152 -0.90 10.34 -10.69
C TRP A 152 0.29 11.15 -10.15
N LYS A 153 0.01 12.27 -9.50
CA LYS A 153 1.01 13.22 -9.00
C LYS A 153 0.97 13.33 -7.48
N ALA A 154 1.99 13.96 -6.92
CA ALA A 154 2.06 14.21 -5.48
C ALA A 154 0.88 15.05 -4.97
N GLU A 155 0.36 15.96 -5.80
CA GLU A 155 -0.83 16.75 -5.49
C GLU A 155 -2.08 15.88 -5.33
N ASP A 156 -2.20 14.81 -6.12
CA ASP A 156 -3.31 13.88 -6.04
C ASP A 156 -3.25 13.06 -4.74
N LEU A 157 -2.05 12.61 -4.34
CA LEU A 157 -1.84 11.98 -3.05
C LEU A 157 -2.17 12.94 -1.90
N LEU A 158 -1.68 14.18 -1.95
CA LEU A 158 -1.97 15.19 -0.93
C LEU A 158 -3.47 15.44 -0.81
N LYS A 159 -4.18 15.48 -1.95
CA LYS A 159 -5.63 15.62 -2.01
C LYS A 159 -6.31 14.40 -1.38
N GLN A 160 -5.91 13.19 -1.74
CA GLN A 160 -6.45 11.95 -1.16
C GLN A 160 -6.26 11.89 0.35
N VAL A 161 -5.07 12.26 0.85
CA VAL A 161 -4.77 12.30 2.28
C VAL A 161 -5.66 13.31 3.01
N LYS A 162 -5.78 14.53 2.49
CA LYS A 162 -6.54 15.62 3.13
C LYS A 162 -8.05 15.40 3.07
N GLU A 163 -8.56 14.99 1.91
CA GLU A 163 -10.01 14.92 1.66
C GLU A 163 -10.62 13.59 2.06
N ARG A 164 -9.82 12.50 2.09
CA ARG A 164 -10.33 11.14 2.38
C ARG A 164 -9.68 10.53 3.62
N ALA A 165 -8.36 10.33 3.60
CA ALA A 165 -7.71 9.51 4.61
C ALA A 165 -7.78 10.11 6.03
N ILE A 166 -7.46 11.40 6.19
CA ILE A 166 -7.52 12.08 7.49
C ILE A 166 -8.95 12.12 8.04
N PRO A 167 -9.99 12.54 7.28
CA PRO A 167 -11.36 12.54 7.77
C PRO A 167 -11.87 11.15 8.16
N ILE A 168 -11.64 10.12 7.33
CA ILE A 168 -12.07 8.75 7.61
C ILE A 168 -11.39 8.21 8.87
N SER A 169 -10.07 8.42 9.00
CA SER A 169 -9.32 7.96 10.17
C SER A 169 -9.83 8.59 11.48
N LYS A 170 -10.16 9.89 11.46
CA LYS A 170 -10.76 10.58 12.62
C LYS A 170 -12.14 10.03 12.98
N ALA A 171 -12.97 9.73 11.98
CA ALA A 171 -14.30 9.17 12.18
C ALA A 171 -14.24 7.72 12.69
N GLN A 172 -13.30 6.92 12.19
CA GLN A 172 -13.13 5.53 12.63
C GLN A 172 -12.68 5.42 14.08
N SER A 173 -11.77 6.30 14.51
CA SER A 173 -11.09 6.14 15.80
C SER A 173 -11.06 7.42 16.63
N PRO A 174 -12.22 7.86 17.16
CA PRO A 174 -12.29 8.98 18.08
C PRO A 174 -11.35 8.82 19.27
N GLY A 175 -10.71 9.91 19.71
CA GLY A 175 -9.76 9.92 20.83
C GLY A 175 -8.36 9.41 20.48
N LYS A 176 -8.18 8.62 19.42
CA LYS A 176 -6.86 8.14 18.96
C LYS A 176 -6.23 9.13 17.97
N GLN A 177 -4.96 8.94 17.67
CA GLN A 177 -4.22 9.73 16.68
C GLN A 177 -3.70 8.81 15.57
N ALA A 178 -3.90 9.19 14.32
CA ALA A 178 -3.34 8.46 13.19
C ALA A 178 -1.85 8.77 13.02
N LEU A 179 -1.05 7.74 12.77
CA LEU A 179 0.32 7.82 12.31
C LEU A 179 0.34 7.33 10.86
N PHE A 180 0.47 8.25 9.91
CA PHE A 180 0.56 7.91 8.49
C PHE A 180 1.99 7.57 8.11
N ALA A 181 2.19 6.41 7.49
CA ALA A 181 3.44 5.95 6.93
C ALA A 181 3.32 5.82 5.41
N PHE A 182 4.28 6.40 4.70
CA PHE A 182 4.40 6.39 3.25
C PHE A 182 5.76 5.81 2.88
N ASP A 183 5.87 5.23 1.68
CA ASP A 183 7.17 4.87 1.14
C ASP A 183 7.98 6.13 0.74
N TYR A 184 9.28 5.95 0.52
CA TYR A 184 10.16 7.02 0.07
C TYR A 184 10.26 7.05 -1.46
N ALA A 185 9.16 6.79 -2.17
CA ALA A 185 9.16 6.94 -3.62
C ALA A 185 9.23 8.42 -4.00
N THR A 186 9.87 8.71 -5.14
CA THR A 186 10.13 10.09 -5.61
C THR A 186 8.85 10.92 -5.74
N ARG A 187 7.69 10.26 -5.91
CA ARG A 187 6.36 10.88 -6.00
C ARG A 187 5.83 11.36 -4.64
N HIS A 188 6.32 10.80 -3.53
CA HIS A 188 5.97 11.21 -2.16
C HIS A 188 6.90 12.33 -1.66
N CYS A 189 7.98 12.62 -2.40
CA CYS A 189 9.00 13.62 -2.05
C CYS A 189 8.68 15.04 -2.55
N ALA A 190 7.44 15.35 -2.93
CA ALA A 190 7.07 16.72 -3.24
C ALA A 190 7.06 17.55 -1.95
N VAL A 191 7.99 18.49 -1.86
CA VAL A 191 8.04 19.45 -0.75
C VAL A 191 6.81 20.34 -0.88
N ALA A 192 5.94 20.32 0.14
CA ALA A 192 4.83 21.26 0.21
C ALA A 192 5.39 22.69 0.16
N PRO A 193 4.83 23.62 -0.64
CA PRO A 193 5.32 25.00 -0.73
C PRO A 193 5.40 25.74 0.61
N GLU A 194 4.71 25.23 1.65
CA GLU A 194 4.59 25.89 2.96
C GLU A 194 4.87 24.96 4.16
N ALA A 195 5.86 24.07 4.06
CA ALA A 195 6.32 23.30 5.22
C ALA A 195 7.21 24.13 6.18
N ASN A 196 6.64 25.17 6.80
CA ASN A 196 7.22 25.81 7.99
C ASN A 196 6.81 25.02 9.24
N PHE A 197 7.43 23.87 9.47
CA PHE A 197 7.44 23.29 10.81
C PHE A 197 8.45 24.08 11.64
N ARG A 198 7.95 25.00 12.46
CA ARG A 198 8.75 25.63 13.51
C ARG A 198 9.33 24.53 14.41
N THR A 199 10.66 24.49 14.47
CA THR A 199 11.46 23.80 15.48
C THR A 199 11.08 24.22 16.88
#